data_AF-A8ULX5-F1
#
_entry.id   AF-A8ULX5-F1
#
_cell.length_a   1.000
_cell.length_b   1.000
_cell.length_c   1.000
_cell.angle_alpha   90.00
_cell.angle_beta   90.00
_cell.angle_gamma   90.00
#
_symmetry.space_group_name_H-M   'P 1'
#
loop_
_entity.id
_entity.type
_entity.pdbx_description
1 polymer ?
#
loop_
_entity_poly.entity_id
_entity_poly.type
_entity_poly.pdbx_seq_one_letter_code
_entity_poly.pdbx_strand_id
1 'polypeptide(L)' 'MAKIYSNASPKNDNLKPKDETISFLLNYSKALSVINYNKMKFEALLN' A
#
# COMPACT_ATOMS: atom_id res chain seq x y z
N MET A 1 -11.13 -9.27 19.89
CA MET A 1 -10.39 -8.02 19.61
C MET A 1 -11.38 -6.93 19.22
N ALA A 2 -11.24 -5.72 19.74
CA ALA A 2 -12.08 -4.60 19.31
C ALA A 2 -11.81 -4.27 17.83
N LYS A 3 -12.86 -4.00 17.06
CA LYS A 3 -12.81 -3.63 15.64
C LYS A 3 -12.34 -2.17 15.45
N ILE A 4 -11.14 -1.86 15.94
CA ILE A 4 -10.60 -0.49 15.97
C ILE A 4 -10.36 0.12 14.58
N TYR A 5 -10.29 -0.71 13.53
CA TYR A 5 -10.13 -0.29 12.14
C TYR A 5 -11.44 -0.22 11.34
N SER A 6 -12.57 -0.66 11.93
CA SER A 6 -13.87 -0.65 11.25
C SER A 6 -14.57 0.70 11.31
N ASN A 7 -14.11 1.59 12.20
CA ASN A 7 -14.60 2.95 12.28
C ASN A 7 -13.81 3.82 11.30
N ALA A 8 -14.52 4.66 10.54
CA ALA A 8 -13.86 5.61 9.66
C ALA A 8 -12.96 6.54 10.50
N SER A 9 -11.66 6.54 10.21
CA SER A 9 -10.74 7.53 10.77
C SER A 9 -11.20 8.93 10.38
N PRO A 10 -11.08 9.94 11.26
CA PRO A 10 -11.22 11.32 10.84
C PRO A 10 -10.28 11.57 9.65
N LYS A 11 -10.83 12.13 8.56
CA LYS A 11 -10.05 12.48 7.38
C LYS A 11 -9.10 13.61 7.76
N ASN A 12 -7.80 13.35 7.63
CA ASN A 12 -6.77 14.36 7.78
C ASN A 12 -6.31 14.75 6.37
N ASP A 13 -6.87 15.83 5.83
CA ASP A 13 -6.59 16.28 4.46
C ASP A 13 -5.22 16.97 4.34
N ASN A 14 -4.53 17.23 5.47
CA ASN A 14 -3.25 17.94 5.51
C ASN A 14 -2.05 17.00 5.81
N LEU A 15 -1.96 15.89 5.08
CA LEU A 15 -0.80 15.01 5.16
C LEU A 15 0.41 15.67 4.47
N LYS A 16 1.48 15.90 5.24
CA LYS A 16 2.78 16.38 4.74
C LYS A 16 3.85 15.29 4.96
N PRO A 17 3.83 14.21 4.17
CA PRO A 17 4.84 13.15 4.28
C PRO A 17 6.23 13.70 3.94
N LYS A 18 7.27 13.09 4.50
CA LYS A 18 8.66 13.39 4.13
C LYS A 18 8.98 12.79 2.77
N ASP A 19 9.95 13.36 2.06
CA ASP A 19 10.41 12.86 0.76
C ASP A 19 10.85 11.40 0.79
N GLU A 20 11.47 10.97 1.90
CA GLU A 20 11.86 9.57 2.13
C GLU A 20 10.63 8.64 2.17
N THR A 21 9.55 9.06 2.82
CA THR A 21 8.30 8.28 2.88
C THR A 21 7.67 8.14 1.50
N ILE A 22 7.68 9.23 0.71
CA ILE A 22 7.20 9.21 -0.67
C ILE A 22 8.05 8.24 -1.50
N SER A 23 9.37 8.35 -1.39
CA SER A 23 10.31 7.50 -2.12
C SER A 23 10.16 6.03 -1.75
N PHE A 24 10.03 5.73 -0.45
CA PHE A 24 9.79 4.38 0.07
C PHE A 24 8.51 3.78 -0.54
N LEU A 25 7.39 4.50 -0.47
CA LEU A 25 6.11 4.03 -1.03
C LEU A 25 6.21 3.80 -2.54
N LEU A 26 6.79 4.75 -3.29
CA LEU A 26 6.92 4.63 -4.74
C LEU A 26 7.83 3.48 -5.16
N ASN A 27 8.96 3.30 -4.48
CA ASN A 27 9.89 2.20 -4.77
C ASN A 27 9.25 0.85 -4.44
N TYR A 28 8.58 0.75 -3.30
CA TYR A 28 7.85 -0.44 -2.92
C TYR A 28 6.74 -0.78 -3.92
N SER A 29 5.94 0.19 -4.34
CA SER A 29 4.90 -0.02 -5.35
C SER A 29 5.46 -0.43 -6.72
N LYS A 30 6.65 0.04 -7.10
CA LYS A 30 7.31 -0.39 -8.35
C LYS A 30 7.87 -1.80 -8.27
N ALA A 31 8.33 -2.23 -7.09
CA ALA A 31 8.82 -3.58 -6.86
C ALA A 31 7.67 -4.61 -6.83
N LEU A 32 6.45 -4.19 -6.51
CA LEU A 32 5.27 -5.03 -6.58
C LEU A 32 4.85 -5.30 -8.03
N SER A 33 4.75 -6.58 -8.37
CA SER A 33 4.18 -7.06 -9.64
C SER A 33 2.97 -7.92 -9.37
N VAL A 34 1.89 -7.67 -10.11
CA VAL A 34 0.70 -8.52 -10.10
C VAL A 34 0.85 -9.54 -11.23
N ILE A 35 1.05 -10.79 -10.85
CA ILE A 35 1.13 -11.91 -11.78
C ILE A 35 -0.26 -12.52 -11.91
N ASN A 36 -0.79 -12.53 -13.12
CA ASN A 36 -2.06 -13.18 -13.44
C ASN A 36 -1.77 -14.54 -14.06
N TYR A 37 -2.29 -15.62 -13.48
CA TYR A 37 -2.21 -16.96 -14.07
C TYR A 37 -3.56 -17.67 -13.97
N ASN A 38 -4.11 -18.06 -15.13
CA ASN A 38 -5.44 -18.65 -15.24
C ASN A 38 -6.51 -17.76 -14.55
N LYS A 39 -7.21 -18.28 -13.53
CA LYS A 39 -8.20 -17.55 -12.73
C LYS A 39 -7.63 -16.98 -11.42
N MET A 40 -6.32 -17.08 -11.23
CA MET A 40 -5.63 -16.67 -10.00
C MET A 40 -4.79 -15.43 -10.25
N LYS A 41 -4.76 -14.55 -9.24
CA LYS A 41 -3.90 -13.36 -9.20
C LYS A 41 -3.06 -13.44 -7.94
N PHE A 42 -1.77 -13.19 -8.08
CA PHE A 42 -0.85 -13.18 -6.96
C PHE A 42 0.14 -12.03 -7.10
N GLU A 43 0.52 -11.47 -5.96
CA GLU A 43 1.44 -10.35 -5.87
C GLU A 43 2.84 -10.90 -5.55
N ALA A 44 3.84 -10.42 -6.29
CA ALA A 44 5.23 -10.75 -6.06
C ALA A 44 6.05 -9.47 -5.91
N LEU A 45 6.95 -9.45 -4.94
CA LEU A 45 7.98 -8.42 -4.81
C LEU A 45 9.17 -8.84 -5.66
N LEU A 46 9.34 -8.21 -6.83
CA LEU A 46 10.54 -8.32 -7.65
C LEU A 46 11.57 -7.32 -7.12
N ASN A 47 12.54 -7.84 -6.37
CA ASN A 47 13.65 -7.08 -5.80
C ASN A 47 14.79 -6.92 -6.81
#